data_AF-A0A1G1TIJ1-F1
#
_entry.id   AF-A0A1G1TIJ1-F1
#
_cell.length_a   1.000
_cell.length_b   1.000
_cell.length_c   1.000
_cell.angle_alpha   90.00
_cell.angle_beta   90.00
_cell.angle_gamma   90.00
#
_symmetry.space_group_name_H-M   'P 1'
#
loop_
_entity.id
_entity.type
_entity.pdbx_description
1 polymer ?
#
loop_
_entity_poly.entity_id
_entity_poly.type
_entity_poly.pdbx_seq_one_letter_code
_entity_poly.pdbx_strand_id
1 'polypeptide(L)'
;MAHPDTALHHHDRTEFQLERLILFTDAVFAIAITLLAIEIKVPELHEVHSETEVVNAVLHLIPRFVGFFVAFFVIAIYWVAHHRVFRYVYQYTNGLIWLNVLFLLSIVLMPFTAAFQGEYPMLKTPWVLYCASVVFTALMQVWLQAYIRNPAHGITRPEHRQHPDLDLLRPLVSVAAFVASAVLMLLGFVVLSRLALIAIFPLMALYGRRYRRRLARHEALHAPVGPQPAPRRPAPSPAPGSFQCRGGASGSAASPPTWWRPPRPTRCSPAARPARGETVTAPAQRPSAPSWCART
;
A
#
# COMPACT_ATOMS: atom_id res chain seq x y z
N MET A 1 9.80 13.13 -39.37
CA MET A 1 9.95 11.88 -38.61
C MET A 1 10.88 12.17 -37.45
N ALA A 2 10.41 12.05 -36.19
CA ALA A 2 11.29 12.21 -35.04
C ALA A 2 12.27 11.03 -34.98
N HIS A 3 13.57 11.30 -34.85
CA HIS A 3 14.61 10.28 -34.70
C HIS A 3 14.34 9.50 -33.39
N PRO A 4 14.40 8.16 -33.37
CA PRO A 4 14.10 7.36 -32.18
C PRO A 4 14.95 7.73 -30.94
N ASP A 5 16.15 8.29 -31.13
CA ASP A 5 17.04 8.72 -30.05
C ASP A 5 16.48 9.88 -29.20
N THR A 6 15.70 10.81 -29.79
CA THR A 6 15.14 11.92 -29.01
C THR A 6 14.04 11.48 -28.06
N ALA A 7 13.23 10.48 -28.44
CA ALA A 7 12.17 9.95 -27.58
C ALA A 7 12.74 9.25 -26.33
N LEU A 8 13.84 8.50 -26.49
CA LEU A 8 14.53 7.83 -25.39
C LEU A 8 15.10 8.85 -24.40
N HIS A 9 15.81 9.87 -24.90
CA HIS A 9 16.40 10.93 -24.07
C HIS A 9 15.35 11.76 -23.31
N HIS A 10 14.16 11.97 -23.88
CA HIS A 10 13.09 12.68 -23.18
C HIS A 10 12.52 11.87 -22.01
N HIS A 11 12.38 10.55 -22.16
CA HIS A 11 11.87 9.69 -21.10
C HIS A 11 12.81 9.68 -19.89
N ASP A 12 14.12 9.48 -20.13
CA ASP A 12 15.15 9.46 -19.09
C ASP A 12 15.18 10.78 -18.28
N ARG A 13 15.06 11.92 -18.98
CA ARG A 13 15.01 13.24 -18.32
C ARG A 13 13.77 13.40 -17.44
N THR A 14 12.60 12.94 -17.90
CA THR A 14 11.37 13.04 -17.12
C THR A 14 11.42 12.18 -15.87
N GLU A 15 11.92 10.95 -15.98
CA GLU A 15 12.08 10.04 -14.83
C GLU A 15 13.07 10.63 -13.81
N PHE A 16 14.22 11.14 -14.27
CA PHE A 16 15.19 11.77 -13.39
C PHE A 16 14.64 12.99 -12.64
N GLN A 17 13.85 13.85 -13.30
CA GLN A 17 13.24 15.01 -12.61
C GLN A 17 12.15 14.60 -11.62
N LEU A 18 11.38 13.55 -11.93
CA LEU A 18 10.40 12.99 -11.01
C LEU A 18 11.08 12.39 -9.77
N GLU A 19 12.18 11.66 -9.96
CA GLU A 19 12.98 11.13 -8.86
C GLU A 19 13.49 12.25 -7.95
N ARG A 20 14.00 13.35 -8.50
CA ARG A 20 14.41 14.53 -7.73
C ARG A 20 13.27 15.13 -6.90
N LEU A 21 12.05 15.18 -7.45
CA LEU A 21 10.87 15.67 -6.72
C LEU A 21 10.52 14.76 -5.53
N ILE A 22 10.63 13.44 -5.72
CA ILE A 22 10.39 12.45 -4.66
C ILE A 22 11.46 12.60 -3.57
N LEU A 23 12.75 12.63 -3.95
CA LEU A 23 13.87 12.79 -3.02
C LEU A 23 13.78 14.09 -2.21
N PHE A 24 13.38 15.19 -2.84
CA PHE A 24 13.14 16.45 -2.13
C PHE A 24 12.02 16.32 -1.08
N THR A 25 10.94 15.63 -1.44
CA THR A 25 9.81 15.40 -0.54
C THR A 25 10.24 14.55 0.66
N ASP A 26 10.97 13.46 0.42
CA ASP A 26 11.48 12.57 1.47
C ASP A 26 12.43 13.31 2.43
N ALA A 27 13.31 14.16 1.90
CA ALA A 27 14.19 14.99 2.72
C ALA A 27 13.40 15.93 3.64
N VAL A 28 12.34 16.58 3.14
CA VAL A 28 11.50 17.46 3.95
C VAL A 28 10.76 16.68 5.05
N PHE A 29 10.24 15.49 4.74
CA PHE A 29 9.62 14.62 5.76
C PHE A 29 10.61 14.21 6.85
N ALA A 30 11.83 13.81 6.46
CA ALA A 30 12.88 13.44 7.40
C ALA A 30 13.22 14.60 8.35
N ILE A 31 13.41 15.81 7.80
CA ILE A 31 13.67 17.02 8.60
C ILE A 31 12.51 17.29 9.56
N ALA A 32 11.26 17.30 9.08
CA ALA A 32 10.08 17.54 9.92
C ALA A 32 9.97 16.55 11.08
N ILE A 33 10.25 15.27 10.83
CA ILE A 33 10.28 14.22 11.86
C ILE A 33 11.38 14.51 12.90
N THR A 34 12.57 14.93 12.47
CA THR A 34 13.68 15.23 13.41
C THR A 34 13.44 16.51 14.21
N LEU A 35 12.76 17.51 13.64
CA LEU A 35 12.40 18.74 14.35
C LEU A 35 11.48 18.46 15.55
N LEU A 36 10.62 17.44 15.48
CA LEU A 36 9.81 17.03 16.63
C LEU A 36 10.65 16.68 17.87
N ALA A 37 11.81 16.05 17.67
CA ALA A 37 12.67 15.63 18.77
C ALA A 37 13.35 16.83 19.45
N ILE A 38 13.69 17.87 18.66
CA ILE A 38 14.31 19.10 19.14
C ILE A 38 13.36 19.90 20.04
N GLU A 39 12.05 19.78 19.82
CA GLU A 39 11.04 20.45 20.64
C GLU A 39 10.88 19.84 22.04
N ILE A 40 11.42 18.64 22.29
CA ILE A 40 11.46 18.05 23.63
C ILE A 40 12.62 18.65 24.41
N LYS A 41 12.35 19.77 25.08
CA LYS A 41 13.33 20.45 25.92
C LYS A 41 13.56 19.69 27.23
N VAL A 42 14.83 19.59 27.64
CA VAL A 42 15.24 19.09 28.96
C VAL A 42 14.64 20.01 30.04
N PRO A 43 14.16 19.49 31.19
CA PRO A 43 13.65 20.32 32.26
C PRO A 43 14.72 21.27 32.79
N GLU A 44 14.38 22.56 32.92
CA GLU A 44 15.25 23.59 33.50
C GLU A 44 15.18 23.52 35.03
N LEU A 45 16.15 22.85 35.64
CA LEU A 45 16.31 22.77 37.09
C LEU A 45 17.34 23.82 37.54
N HIS A 46 16.92 24.79 38.35
CA HIS A 46 17.76 25.90 38.78
C HIS A 46 18.73 25.51 39.91
N GLU A 47 18.27 24.64 40.81
CA GLU A 47 19.10 24.00 41.84
C GLU A 47 18.69 22.54 41.95
N VAL A 48 19.63 21.61 41.74
CA VAL A 48 19.38 20.17 41.80
C VAL A 48 19.93 19.67 43.14
N HIS A 49 19.05 19.31 44.06
CA HIS A 49 19.41 18.91 45.42
C HIS A 49 19.35 17.40 45.65
N SER A 50 18.60 16.66 44.81
CA SER A 50 18.60 15.19 44.83
C SER A 50 18.28 14.54 43.48
N GLU A 51 18.64 13.26 43.32
CA GLU A 51 18.26 12.44 42.16
C GLU A 51 16.73 12.35 41.99
N THR A 52 15.97 12.38 43.09
CA THR A 52 14.50 12.28 43.08
C THR A 52 13.86 13.48 42.36
N GLU A 53 14.45 14.67 42.48
CA GLU A 53 13.97 15.88 41.82
C GLU A 53 14.13 15.79 40.30
N VAL A 54 15.28 15.26 39.85
CA VAL A 54 15.55 15.03 38.42
C VAL A 54 14.57 14.01 37.85
N VAL A 55 14.37 12.89 38.55
CA VAL A 55 13.42 11.85 38.11
C VAL A 55 11.99 12.40 38.03
N ASN A 56 11.53 13.13 39.04
CA ASN A 56 10.21 13.75 39.02
C ASN A 56 10.06 14.77 37.88
N ALA A 57 11.08 15.58 37.63
CA ALA A 57 11.08 16.51 36.51
C ALA A 57 10.93 15.78 35.17
N VAL A 58 11.65 14.67 34.95
CA VAL A 58 11.52 13.84 33.75
C VAL A 58 10.13 13.21 33.64
N LEU A 59 9.55 12.72 34.74
CA LEU A 59 8.19 12.18 34.74
C LEU A 59 7.15 13.22 34.34
N HIS A 60 7.35 14.50 34.68
CA HIS A 60 6.49 15.59 34.22
C HIS A 60 6.55 15.84 32.71
N LEU A 61 7.60 15.37 32.01
CA LEU A 61 7.69 15.45 30.54
C LEU A 61 6.90 14.36 29.80
N ILE A 62 6.35 13.35 30.50
CA ILE A 62 5.61 12.25 29.85
C ILE A 62 4.54 12.75 28.86
N PRO A 63 3.70 13.76 29.17
CA PRO A 63 2.72 14.28 28.21
C PRO A 63 3.37 14.86 26.93
N ARG A 64 4.54 15.49 27.05
CA ARG A 64 5.31 16.01 25.91
C ARG A 64 5.83 14.85 25.04
N PHE A 65 6.36 13.79 25.66
CA PHE A 65 6.78 12.58 24.94
C PHE A 65 5.62 11.88 24.22
N VAL A 66 4.45 11.78 24.86
CA VAL A 66 3.25 11.22 24.22
C VAL A 66 2.85 12.05 23.01
N GLY A 67 2.83 13.39 23.13
CA GLY A 67 2.58 14.30 22.02
C GLY A 67 3.58 14.13 20.87
N PHE A 68 4.87 14.01 21.21
CA PHE A 68 5.94 13.72 20.25
C PHE A 68 5.69 12.42 19.48
N PHE A 69 5.46 11.29 20.16
CA PHE A 69 5.27 10.00 19.48
C PHE A 69 4.03 10.01 18.60
N VAL A 70 2.94 10.59 19.07
CA VAL A 70 1.72 10.75 18.26
C VAL A 70 2.01 11.56 17.00
N ALA A 71 2.69 12.71 17.12
CA ALA A 71 3.04 13.54 15.97
C ALA A 71 4.02 12.85 15.01
N PHE A 72 5.01 12.12 15.54
CA PHE A 72 5.95 11.31 14.75
C PHE A 72 5.20 10.32 13.86
N PHE A 73 4.29 9.53 14.46
CA PHE A 73 3.52 8.55 13.71
C PHE A 73 2.55 9.20 12.73
N VAL A 74 1.95 10.34 13.08
CA VAL A 74 1.09 11.10 12.16
C VAL A 74 1.86 11.54 10.92
N ILE A 75 3.03 12.18 11.08
CA ILE A 75 3.87 12.60 9.95
C ILE A 75 4.33 11.38 9.13
N ALA A 76 4.76 10.30 9.78
CA ALA A 76 5.16 9.07 9.10
C ALA A 76 4.01 8.42 8.30
N ILE A 77 2.78 8.46 8.81
CA ILE A 77 1.59 7.96 8.09
C ILE A 77 1.31 8.81 6.85
N TYR A 78 1.46 10.15 6.93
CA TYR A 78 1.36 11.02 5.76
C TYR A 78 2.43 10.73 4.73
N TRP A 79 3.67 10.48 5.17
CA TRP A 79 4.76 10.06 4.28
C TRP A 79 4.42 8.75 3.55
N VAL A 80 3.98 7.71 4.28
CA VAL A 80 3.53 6.44 3.66
C VAL A 80 2.37 6.65 2.69
N ALA A 81 1.42 7.54 3.03
CA ALA A 81 0.30 7.86 2.17
C ALA A 81 0.72 8.61 0.90
N HIS A 82 1.66 9.53 1.01
CA HIS A 82 2.26 10.26 -0.11
C HIS A 82 3.01 9.31 -1.03
N HIS A 83 3.91 8.48 -0.50
CA HIS A 83 4.65 7.48 -1.28
C HIS A 83 3.70 6.51 -2.00
N ARG A 84 2.61 6.07 -1.36
CA ARG A 84 1.61 5.21 -2.01
C ARG A 84 0.99 5.87 -3.24
N VAL A 85 0.67 7.15 -3.16
CA VAL A 85 0.05 7.90 -4.25
C VAL A 85 1.06 8.18 -5.37
N PHE A 86 2.29 8.58 -5.00
CA PHE A 86 3.35 8.92 -5.95
C PHE A 86 3.85 7.72 -6.75
N ARG A 87 3.63 6.48 -6.28
CA ARG A 87 3.88 5.25 -7.05
C ARG A 87 3.18 5.23 -8.42
N TYR A 88 2.05 5.94 -8.57
CA TYR A 88 1.26 5.95 -9.81
C TYR A 88 1.59 7.13 -10.74
N VAL A 89 2.45 8.04 -10.30
CA VAL A 89 2.88 9.22 -11.05
C VAL A 89 3.94 8.79 -12.05
N TYR A 90 3.70 9.01 -13.35
CA TYR A 90 4.68 8.71 -14.41
C TYR A 90 5.15 9.97 -15.15
N GLN A 91 4.46 11.09 -14.98
CA GLN A 91 4.85 12.40 -15.49
C GLN A 91 4.63 13.45 -14.42
N TYR A 92 5.46 14.50 -14.44
CA TYR A 92 5.31 15.65 -13.56
C TYR A 92 4.85 16.88 -14.35
N THR A 93 4.15 17.78 -13.67
CA THR A 93 3.73 19.07 -14.21
C THR A 93 4.12 20.17 -13.22
N ASN A 94 4.21 21.43 -13.68
CA ASN A 94 4.47 22.55 -12.77
C ASN A 94 3.39 22.68 -11.68
N GLY A 95 2.13 22.38 -12.02
CA GLY A 95 1.04 22.35 -11.05
C GLY A 95 1.24 21.28 -9.98
N LEU A 96 1.71 20.07 -10.35
CA LEU A 96 2.03 19.02 -9.37
C LEU A 96 3.13 19.46 -8.41
N ILE A 97 4.18 20.11 -8.93
CA ILE A 97 5.31 20.60 -8.12
C ILE A 97 4.81 21.61 -7.07
N TRP A 98 4.05 22.64 -7.49
CA TRP A 98 3.55 23.66 -6.56
C TRP A 98 2.56 23.10 -5.54
N LEU A 99 1.68 22.18 -5.95
CA LEU A 99 0.79 21.48 -5.01
C LEU A 99 1.59 20.64 -4.01
N ASN A 100 2.66 19.97 -4.44
CA ASN A 100 3.53 19.24 -3.55
C ASN A 100 4.26 20.17 -2.57
N VAL A 101 4.75 21.32 -3.01
CA VAL A 101 5.36 22.33 -2.14
C VAL A 101 4.37 22.85 -1.09
N LEU A 102 3.12 23.13 -1.48
CA LEU A 102 2.07 23.57 -0.55
C LEU A 102 1.70 22.47 0.46
N PHE A 103 1.67 21.22 0.02
CA PHE A 103 1.52 20.07 0.91
C PHE A 103 2.71 19.97 1.89
N LEU A 104 3.94 20.12 1.42
CA LEU A 104 5.13 20.09 2.26
C LEU A 104 5.15 21.23 3.29
N LEU A 105 4.64 22.42 2.93
CA LEU A 105 4.45 23.52 3.88
C LEU A 105 3.56 23.09 5.07
N SER A 106 2.49 22.34 4.81
CA SER A 106 1.63 21.83 5.89
C SER A 106 2.33 20.82 6.80
N ILE A 107 3.25 20.02 6.26
CA ILE A 107 4.06 19.04 7.02
C ILE A 107 5.05 19.76 7.94
N VAL A 108 5.79 20.76 7.44
CA VAL A 108 6.81 21.47 8.25
C VAL A 108 6.22 22.33 9.36
N LEU A 109 4.91 22.63 9.31
CA LEU A 109 4.20 23.32 10.40
C LEU A 109 3.78 22.39 11.55
N MET A 110 3.70 21.08 11.32
CA MET A 110 3.26 20.13 12.35
C MET A 110 4.13 20.07 13.60
N PRO A 111 5.49 20.17 13.53
CA PRO A 111 6.32 20.13 14.73
C PRO A 111 5.96 21.22 15.72
N PHE A 112 5.72 22.44 15.23
CA PHE A 112 5.29 23.56 16.05
C PHE A 112 3.93 23.29 16.73
N THR A 113 2.92 22.84 16.00
CA THR A 113 1.58 22.62 16.58
C THR A 113 1.57 21.44 17.55
N ALA A 114 2.39 20.40 17.30
CA ALA A 114 2.58 19.27 18.20
C ALA A 114 3.26 19.70 19.52
N ALA A 115 4.33 20.49 19.43
CA ALA A 115 5.04 21.03 20.59
C ALA A 115 4.13 21.92 21.44
N PHE A 116 3.38 22.82 20.79
CA PHE A 116 2.46 23.72 21.49
C PHE A 116 1.36 22.97 22.27
N GLN A 117 0.82 21.89 21.69
CA GLN A 117 -0.11 21.00 22.38
C GLN A 117 0.56 20.20 23.51
N GLY A 118 1.80 19.77 23.34
CA GLY A 118 2.56 19.07 24.36
C GLY A 118 2.81 19.95 25.59
N GLU A 119 3.02 21.25 25.39
CA GLU A 119 3.26 22.24 26.44
C GLU A 119 2.02 22.52 27.29
N TYR A 120 0.88 22.70 26.62
CA TYR A 120 -0.36 23.12 27.27
C TYR A 120 -1.48 22.11 27.04
N PRO A 121 -1.35 20.87 27.55
CA PRO A 121 -2.27 19.80 27.19
C PRO A 121 -3.70 20.08 27.64
N MET A 122 -3.92 20.79 28.74
CA MET A 122 -5.29 21.02 29.25
C MET A 122 -6.02 22.16 28.56
N LEU A 123 -5.35 22.94 27.70
CA LEU A 123 -5.96 24.08 27.02
C LEU A 123 -6.61 23.67 25.70
N LYS A 124 -7.69 24.38 25.33
CA LYS A 124 -8.45 24.12 24.09
C LYS A 124 -7.67 24.56 22.84
N THR A 125 -7.06 25.74 22.89
CA THR A 125 -6.41 26.38 21.72
C THR A 125 -5.30 25.54 21.11
N PRO A 126 -4.33 24.99 21.89
CA PRO A 126 -3.27 24.15 21.34
C PRO A 126 -3.80 22.88 20.67
N TRP A 127 -4.81 22.24 21.27
CA TRP A 127 -5.40 21.01 20.73
C TRP A 127 -6.14 21.25 19.42
N VAL A 128 -6.94 22.32 19.37
CA VAL A 128 -7.68 22.70 18.16
C VAL A 128 -6.70 23.10 17.05
N LEU A 129 -5.63 23.82 17.37
CA LEU A 129 -4.61 24.19 16.38
C LEU A 129 -3.87 22.96 15.84
N TYR A 130 -3.53 22.00 16.71
CA TYR A 130 -2.96 20.72 16.30
C TYR A 130 -3.90 19.96 15.36
N CYS A 131 -5.17 19.76 15.76
CA CYS A 131 -6.17 19.10 14.92
C CYS A 131 -6.37 19.83 13.59
N ALA A 132 -6.40 21.16 13.59
CA ALA A 132 -6.51 21.98 12.39
C ALA A 132 -5.33 21.78 11.44
N SER A 133 -4.09 21.72 11.96
CA SER A 133 -2.90 21.46 11.14
C SER A 133 -2.92 20.07 10.47
N VAL A 134 -3.38 19.05 11.20
CA VAL A 134 -3.55 17.69 10.66
C VAL A 134 -4.65 17.64 9.61
N VAL A 135 -5.80 18.26 9.89
CA VAL A 135 -6.91 18.36 8.93
C VAL A 135 -6.47 19.11 7.67
N PHE A 136 -5.79 20.24 7.81
CA PHE A 136 -5.25 21.01 6.70
C PHE A 136 -4.32 20.15 5.82
N THR A 137 -3.41 19.40 6.44
CA THR A 137 -2.51 18.47 5.74
C THR A 137 -3.28 17.38 5.01
N ALA A 138 -4.30 16.79 5.62
CA ALA A 138 -5.14 15.80 4.95
C ALA A 138 -5.90 16.38 3.76
N LEU A 139 -6.38 17.62 3.85
CA LEU A 139 -7.03 18.30 2.73
C LEU A 139 -6.04 18.58 1.59
N MET A 140 -4.81 19.01 1.90
CA MET A 140 -3.74 19.15 0.91
C MET A 140 -3.43 17.81 0.23
N GLN A 141 -3.35 16.72 1.01
CA GLN A 141 -3.15 15.37 0.48
C GLN A 141 -4.31 14.92 -0.43
N VAL A 142 -5.57 15.20 -0.06
CA VAL A 142 -6.74 14.94 -0.92
C VAL A 142 -6.66 15.74 -2.21
N TRP A 143 -6.27 17.01 -2.14
CA TRP A 143 -6.16 17.87 -3.30
C TRP A 143 -5.06 17.38 -4.26
N LEU A 144 -3.91 17.00 -3.72
CA LEU A 144 -2.82 16.40 -4.48
C LEU A 144 -3.26 15.10 -5.17
N GLN A 145 -3.95 14.22 -4.46
CA GLN A 145 -4.51 12.99 -5.02
C GLN A 145 -5.55 13.26 -6.12
N ALA A 146 -6.45 14.23 -5.91
CA ALA A 146 -7.45 14.62 -6.90
C ALA A 146 -6.79 15.18 -8.17
N TYR A 147 -5.71 15.94 -8.02
CA TYR A 147 -4.92 16.47 -9.13
C TYR A 147 -4.25 15.35 -9.94
N ILE A 148 -3.63 14.38 -9.25
CA ILE A 148 -2.96 13.20 -9.85
C ILE A 148 -3.95 12.28 -10.58
N ARG A 149 -5.15 12.12 -10.02
CA ARG A 149 -6.22 11.29 -10.59
C ARG A 149 -6.91 11.92 -11.81
N ASN A 150 -6.89 13.25 -11.93
CA ASN A 150 -7.60 13.96 -12.98
C ASN A 150 -6.99 13.64 -14.37
N PRO A 151 -7.79 13.11 -15.33
CA PRO A 151 -7.29 12.73 -16.65
C PRO A 151 -6.72 13.90 -17.45
N ALA A 152 -7.15 15.14 -17.19
CA ALA A 152 -6.71 16.33 -17.92
C ALA A 152 -5.21 16.61 -17.79
N HIS A 153 -4.57 16.17 -16.71
CA HIS A 153 -3.15 16.47 -16.46
C HIS A 153 -2.18 15.42 -17.00
N GLY A 154 -2.65 14.24 -17.41
CA GLY A 154 -1.77 13.20 -17.97
C GLY A 154 -0.71 12.64 -17.00
N ILE A 155 -0.91 12.76 -15.68
CA ILE A 155 0.09 12.39 -14.65
C ILE A 155 0.08 10.90 -14.32
N THR A 156 -1.10 10.28 -14.40
CA THR A 156 -1.33 8.87 -14.09
C THR A 156 -1.85 8.14 -15.32
N ARG A 157 -1.33 6.94 -15.58
CA ARG A 157 -1.79 6.09 -16.69
C ARG A 157 -3.28 5.77 -16.53
N PRO A 158 -4.09 5.76 -17.62
CA PRO A 158 -5.53 5.57 -17.54
C PRO A 158 -5.96 4.32 -16.75
N GLU A 159 -5.22 3.22 -16.91
CA GLU A 159 -5.44 1.93 -16.24
C GLU A 159 -5.34 2.02 -14.71
N HIS A 160 -4.48 2.90 -14.17
CA HIS A 160 -4.23 3.03 -12.74
C HIS A 160 -5.08 4.09 -12.04
N ARG A 161 -5.80 4.95 -12.79
CA ARG A 161 -6.55 6.10 -12.22
C ARG A 161 -7.69 5.69 -11.26
N GLN A 162 -8.19 4.47 -11.42
CA GLN A 162 -9.26 3.93 -10.59
C GLN A 162 -8.74 2.97 -9.51
N HIS A 163 -7.41 2.86 -9.36
CA HIS A 163 -6.82 2.00 -8.36
C HIS A 163 -7.27 2.41 -6.95
N PRO A 164 -7.61 1.45 -6.06
CA PRO A 164 -8.08 1.74 -4.70
C PRO A 164 -7.10 2.57 -3.85
N ASP A 165 -5.81 2.56 -4.20
CA ASP A 165 -4.79 3.34 -3.51
C ASP A 165 -4.90 4.86 -3.75
N LEU A 166 -5.58 5.28 -4.81
CA LEU A 166 -5.90 6.67 -5.13
C LEU A 166 -7.31 7.08 -4.64
N ASP A 167 -7.90 6.31 -3.71
CA ASP A 167 -9.22 6.61 -3.17
C ASP A 167 -9.21 7.80 -2.20
N LEU A 168 -9.82 8.90 -2.65
CA LEU A 168 -9.93 10.15 -1.89
C LEU A 168 -10.66 10.00 -0.55
N LEU A 169 -11.47 8.95 -0.38
CA LEU A 169 -12.14 8.69 0.90
C LEU A 169 -11.16 8.32 2.02
N ARG A 170 -10.01 7.72 1.70
CA ARG A 170 -9.06 7.24 2.70
C ARG A 170 -8.54 8.34 3.64
N PRO A 171 -7.95 9.45 3.14
CA PRO A 171 -7.52 10.55 4.01
C PRO A 171 -8.70 11.27 4.69
N LEU A 172 -9.91 11.23 4.13
CA LEU A 172 -11.10 11.81 4.75
C LEU A 172 -11.54 11.07 6.00
N VAL A 173 -11.21 9.77 6.14
CA VAL A 173 -11.49 9.02 7.37
C VAL A 173 -10.74 9.62 8.57
N SER A 174 -9.45 9.96 8.40
CA SER A 174 -8.69 10.64 9.45
C SER A 174 -9.20 12.06 9.69
N VAL A 175 -9.59 12.80 8.65
CA VAL A 175 -10.18 14.14 8.80
C VAL A 175 -11.41 14.09 9.70
N ALA A 176 -12.32 13.15 9.47
CA ALA A 176 -13.53 13.03 10.28
C ALA A 176 -13.22 12.80 11.77
N ALA A 177 -12.23 11.97 12.08
CA ALA A 177 -11.81 11.71 13.45
C ALA A 177 -11.17 12.94 14.13
N PHE A 178 -10.28 13.66 13.43
CA PHE A 178 -9.65 14.86 13.97
C PHE A 178 -10.63 16.04 14.11
N VAL A 179 -11.57 16.18 13.18
CA VAL A 179 -12.65 17.18 13.29
C VAL A 179 -13.56 16.85 14.47
N ALA A 180 -13.99 15.59 14.62
CA ALA A 180 -14.79 15.18 15.77
C ALA A 180 -14.07 15.44 17.10
N SER A 181 -12.78 15.13 17.17
CA SER A 181 -11.92 15.43 18.31
C SER A 181 -11.88 16.94 18.63
N ALA A 182 -11.65 17.79 17.62
CA ALA A 182 -11.62 19.25 17.80
C ALA A 182 -12.96 19.80 18.30
N VAL A 183 -14.08 19.32 17.74
CA VAL A 183 -15.43 19.70 18.17
C VAL A 183 -15.68 19.29 19.62
N LEU A 184 -15.32 18.05 20.01
CA LEU A 184 -15.44 17.59 21.40
C LEU A 184 -14.64 18.45 22.38
N MET A 185 -13.44 18.91 21.99
CA MET A 185 -12.64 19.82 22.80
C MET A 185 -13.31 21.19 22.97
N LEU A 186 -13.87 21.75 21.89
CA LEU A 186 -14.59 23.02 21.95
C LEU A 186 -15.79 22.96 22.88
N LEU A 187 -16.55 21.85 22.83
CA LEU A 187 -17.68 21.54 23.71
C LEU A 187 -17.27 21.31 25.18
N GLY A 188 -15.97 21.23 25.49
CA GLY A 188 -15.45 21.08 26.86
C GLY A 188 -15.17 19.64 27.28
N PHE A 189 -15.35 18.65 26.41
CA PHE A 189 -15.08 17.24 26.72
C PHE A 189 -13.59 16.91 26.50
N VAL A 190 -12.74 17.40 27.41
CA VAL A 190 -11.27 17.33 27.32
C VAL A 190 -10.74 15.90 27.18
N VAL A 191 -11.22 14.95 28.01
CA VAL A 191 -10.78 13.55 27.94
C VAL A 191 -11.34 12.85 26.71
N LEU A 192 -12.63 13.05 26.42
CA LEU A 192 -13.30 12.39 25.30
C LEU A 192 -12.73 12.81 23.94
N SER A 193 -12.32 14.08 23.78
CA SER A 193 -11.67 14.58 22.57
C SER A 193 -10.40 13.78 22.22
N ARG A 194 -9.62 13.38 23.23
CA ARG A 194 -8.40 12.57 23.04
C ARG A 194 -8.73 11.13 22.70
N LEU A 195 -9.67 10.54 23.44
CA LEU A 195 -10.13 9.18 23.20
C LEU A 195 -10.78 9.03 21.82
N ALA A 196 -11.37 10.09 21.27
CA ALA A 196 -11.93 10.09 19.92
C ALA A 196 -10.89 9.77 18.84
N LEU A 197 -9.60 10.04 19.05
CA LEU A 197 -8.55 9.65 18.10
C LEU A 197 -8.34 8.14 18.06
N ILE A 198 -8.65 7.40 19.13
CA ILE A 198 -8.61 5.93 19.13
C ILE A 198 -9.66 5.38 18.15
N ALA A 199 -10.75 6.12 17.87
CA ALA A 199 -11.74 5.72 16.88
C ALA A 199 -11.17 5.67 15.45
N ILE A 200 -9.98 6.23 15.18
CA ILE A 200 -9.30 6.09 13.88
C ILE A 200 -9.07 4.61 13.55
N PHE A 201 -8.73 3.76 14.52
CA PHE A 201 -8.47 2.33 14.28
C PHE A 201 -9.72 1.57 13.78
N PRO A 202 -10.88 1.60 14.46
CA PRO A 202 -12.08 0.95 13.96
C PRO A 202 -12.61 1.62 12.67
N LEU A 203 -12.49 2.94 12.53
CA LEU A 203 -12.86 3.64 11.29
C LEU A 203 -12.00 3.16 10.11
N MET A 204 -10.69 2.99 10.31
CA MET A 204 -9.80 2.45 9.29
C MET A 204 -10.03 0.96 9.04
N ALA A 205 -10.39 0.17 10.04
CA ALA A 205 -10.80 -1.21 9.85
C ALA A 205 -12.08 -1.33 9.01
N LEU A 206 -13.05 -0.44 9.25
CA LEU A 206 -14.27 -0.32 8.45
C LEU A 206 -13.96 0.12 7.01
N TYR A 207 -13.11 1.13 6.85
CA TYR A 207 -12.60 1.55 5.54
C TYR A 207 -11.87 0.39 4.83
N GLY A 208 -11.10 -0.43 5.57
CA GLY A 208 -10.42 -1.61 5.06
C GLY A 208 -11.39 -2.61 4.39
N ARG A 209 -12.63 -2.73 4.88
CA ARG A 209 -13.67 -3.54 4.20
C ARG A 209 -14.02 -2.96 2.83
N ARG A 210 -14.16 -1.63 2.73
CA ARG A 210 -14.41 -0.93 1.46
C ARG A 210 -13.22 -1.06 0.51
N TYR A 211 -12.00 -0.88 1.02
CA TYR A 211 -10.76 -1.02 0.26
C TYR A 211 -10.66 -2.41 -0.38
N ARG A 212 -10.83 -3.48 0.41
CA ARG A 212 -10.81 -4.87 -0.10
C ARG A 212 -11.87 -5.12 -1.18
N ARG A 213 -13.09 -4.59 -1.01
CA ARG A 213 -14.15 -4.70 -2.03
C ARG A 213 -13.79 -4.00 -3.33
N ARG A 214 -13.14 -2.83 -3.26
CA ARG A 214 -12.70 -2.09 -4.46
C ARG A 214 -11.51 -2.77 -5.13
N LEU A 215 -10.57 -3.28 -4.36
CA LEU A 215 -9.42 -4.01 -4.87
C LEU A 215 -9.85 -5.27 -5.63
N ALA A 216 -10.71 -6.10 -5.04
CA ALA A 216 -11.23 -7.29 -5.71
C ALA A 216 -11.96 -6.96 -7.03
N ARG A 217 -12.69 -5.82 -7.08
CA ARG A 217 -13.33 -5.35 -8.33
C ARG A 217 -12.32 -4.90 -9.37
N HIS A 218 -11.30 -4.16 -8.95
CA HIS A 218 -10.23 -3.70 -9.84
C HIS A 218 -9.45 -4.89 -10.40
N GLU A 219 -9.07 -5.86 -9.57
CA GLU A 219 -8.42 -7.10 -9.98
C GLU A 219 -9.30 -7.92 -10.93
N ALA A 220 -10.61 -8.04 -10.68
CA ALA A 220 -11.52 -8.74 -11.58
C ALA A 220 -11.66 -8.08 -12.96
N LEU A 221 -11.62 -6.75 -13.03
CA LEU A 221 -11.67 -5.99 -14.29
C LEU A 221 -10.38 -6.10 -15.10
N HIS A 222 -9.24 -6.26 -14.43
CA HIS A 222 -7.91 -6.35 -15.04
C HIS A 222 -7.33 -7.77 -15.01
N ALA A 223 -8.14 -8.77 -14.66
CA ALA A 223 -7.72 -10.15 -14.68
C ALA A 223 -7.35 -10.54 -16.11
N PRO A 224 -6.17 -11.15 -16.35
CA PRO A 224 -5.81 -11.61 -17.67
C PRO A 224 -6.89 -12.58 -18.16
N VAL A 225 -7.42 -12.34 -19.35
CA VAL A 225 -8.33 -13.28 -20.00
C VAL A 225 -7.61 -14.62 -20.05
N GLY A 226 -8.12 -15.62 -19.32
CA GLY A 226 -7.54 -16.96 -19.30
C GLY A 226 -7.37 -17.49 -20.73
N PRO A 227 -6.46 -18.45 -20.97
CA PRO A 227 -6.23 -18.98 -22.31
C PRO A 227 -7.58 -19.36 -22.93
N GLN A 228 -7.92 -18.73 -24.06
CA GLN A 228 -9.13 -19.07 -24.80
C GLN A 228 -9.11 -20.59 -25.01
N PRO A 229 -10.22 -21.31 -24.73
CA PRO A 229 -10.27 -22.74 -25.02
C PRO A 229 -9.92 -22.91 -26.49
N ALA A 230 -8.88 -23.70 -26.75
CA ALA A 230 -8.38 -23.93 -28.10
C ALA A 230 -9.56 -24.27 -29.02
N PRO A 231 -9.65 -23.71 -30.23
CA PRO A 231 -10.73 -24.02 -31.16
C PRO A 231 -10.85 -25.54 -31.25
N ARG A 232 -12.05 -26.07 -31.00
CA ARG A 232 -12.32 -27.51 -31.07
C ARG A 232 -11.80 -27.98 -32.41
N ARG A 233 -10.78 -28.83 -32.41
CA ARG A 233 -10.30 -29.47 -33.63
C ARG A 233 -11.52 -30.11 -34.30
N PRO A 234 -11.73 -29.93 -35.61
CA PRO A 234 -12.77 -30.64 -36.34
C PRO A 234 -12.65 -32.13 -36.01
N ALA A 235 -13.80 -32.78 -35.77
CA ALA A 235 -13.81 -34.22 -35.54
C ALA A 235 -13.07 -34.90 -36.71
N PRO A 236 -12.17 -35.87 -36.45
CA PRO A 236 -11.49 -36.57 -37.52
C PRO A 236 -12.55 -37.20 -38.43
N SER A 237 -12.48 -36.91 -39.73
CA SER A 237 -13.33 -37.54 -40.73
C SER A 237 -13.24 -39.07 -40.57
N PRO A 238 -14.37 -39.80 -40.68
CA PRO A 238 -14.33 -41.26 -40.59
C PRO A 238 -13.37 -41.79 -41.66
N ALA A 239 -12.37 -42.55 -41.20
CA ALA A 239 -11.44 -43.22 -42.09
C ALA A 239 -12.23 -44.14 -43.05
N PRO A 240 -11.91 -44.16 -44.36
CA PRO A 240 -12.53 -45.10 -45.26
C PRO A 240 -12.03 -46.51 -44.91
N GLY A 241 -12.93 -47.37 -44.43
CA GLY A 241 -12.64 -48.80 -44.31
C GLY A 241 -12.98 -49.51 -42.99
N SER A 242 -13.86 -48.99 -42.14
CA SER A 242 -14.43 -49.84 -41.07
C SER A 242 -15.49 -50.79 -41.66
N PHE A 243 -15.06 -52.00 -42.02
CA PHE A 243 -15.94 -53.12 -42.29
C PHE A 243 -16.84 -53.37 -41.07
N GLN A 244 -18.13 -53.06 -41.20
CA GLN A 244 -19.16 -53.53 -40.26
C GLN A 244 -19.31 -55.04 -40.43
N CYS A 245 -18.88 -55.82 -39.44
CA CYS A 245 -19.29 -57.21 -39.31
C CYS A 245 -20.79 -57.25 -38.98
N ARG A 246 -21.61 -57.48 -39.99
CA ARG A 246 -23.05 -57.71 -39.86
C ARG A 246 -23.25 -59.14 -39.35
N GLY A 247 -23.16 -59.32 -38.03
CA GLY A 247 -23.52 -60.56 -37.35
C GLY A 247 -25.02 -60.63 -37.14
N GLY A 248 -25.71 -61.45 -37.96
CA GLY A 248 -27.08 -61.85 -37.70
C GLY A 248 -27.15 -62.81 -36.52
N ALA A 249 -28.00 -62.49 -35.55
CA ALA A 249 -28.50 -63.45 -34.58
C ALA A 249 -29.93 -63.06 -34.23
N SER A 250 -30.87 -63.71 -34.91
CA SER A 250 -32.26 -63.86 -34.51
C SER A 250 -32.30 -64.59 -33.16
N GLY A 251 -32.84 -63.94 -32.13
CA GLY A 251 -33.01 -64.56 -30.82
C GLY A 251 -33.81 -63.65 -29.90
N SER A 252 -35.10 -63.97 -29.76
CA SER A 252 -36.00 -63.42 -28.75
C SER A 252 -35.35 -63.52 -27.36
N ALA A 253 -34.92 -62.38 -26.80
CA ALA A 253 -34.50 -62.26 -25.41
C ALA A 253 -35.54 -61.44 -24.65
N ALA A 254 -36.29 -62.13 -23.79
CA ALA A 254 -37.22 -61.54 -22.84
C ALA A 254 -36.49 -60.56 -21.90
N SER A 255 -37.14 -59.45 -21.58
CA SER A 255 -36.65 -58.45 -20.63
C SER A 255 -36.45 -59.06 -19.23
N PRO A 256 -35.31 -58.83 -18.55
CA PRO A 256 -35.12 -59.29 -17.18
C PRO A 256 -36.00 -58.50 -16.21
N PRO A 257 -36.50 -59.12 -15.12
CA PRO A 257 -37.31 -58.43 -14.12
C PRO A 257 -36.50 -57.40 -13.33
N THR A 258 -37.19 -56.36 -12.83
CA THR A 258 -36.67 -55.09 -12.28
C THR A 258 -35.74 -55.20 -11.06
N TRP A 259 -35.53 -56.39 -10.50
CA TRP A 259 -34.67 -56.63 -9.34
C TRP A 259 -33.27 -57.17 -9.68
N TRP A 260 -32.98 -57.47 -10.95
CA TRP A 260 -31.67 -57.97 -11.36
C TRP A 260 -30.69 -56.83 -11.67
N ARG A 261 -29.53 -56.81 -10.99
CA ARG A 261 -28.40 -55.91 -11.27
C ARG A 261 -27.21 -56.70 -11.81
N PRO A 262 -26.61 -56.33 -12.94
CA PRO A 262 -25.38 -56.98 -13.41
C PRO A 262 -24.19 -56.64 -12.49
N PRO A 263 -23.21 -57.54 -12.32
CA PRO A 263 -21.98 -57.24 -11.59
C PRO A 263 -21.17 -56.13 -12.29
N ARG A 264 -20.53 -55.26 -11.51
CA ARG A 264 -19.75 -54.12 -12.02
C ARG A 264 -18.55 -54.61 -12.86
N PRO A 265 -18.27 -54.02 -14.03
CA PRO A 265 -17.04 -54.32 -14.75
C PRO A 265 -15.84 -53.78 -13.97
N THR A 266 -14.88 -54.66 -13.67
CA THR A 266 -13.55 -54.34 -13.17
C THR A 266 -12.83 -53.43 -14.16
N ARG A 267 -12.38 -52.25 -13.71
CA ARG A 267 -11.56 -51.33 -14.51
C ARG A 267 -10.25 -52.01 -14.90
N CYS A 268 -10.00 -52.18 -16.19
CA CYS A 268 -8.66 -52.38 -16.72
C CYS A 268 -7.89 -51.05 -16.64
N SER A 269 -6.81 -51.01 -15.87
CA SER A 269 -5.84 -49.90 -15.87
C SER A 269 -5.04 -49.90 -17.18
N PRO A 270 -4.77 -48.73 -17.81
CA PRO A 270 -3.76 -48.64 -18.85
C PRO A 270 -2.35 -48.71 -18.23
N ALA A 271 -1.51 -49.53 -18.86
CA ALA A 271 -0.11 -49.75 -18.54
C ALA A 271 0.70 -48.46 -18.38
N ALA A 272 1.55 -48.43 -17.36
CA ALA A 272 2.58 -47.41 -17.15
C ALA A 272 3.58 -47.41 -18.33
N ARG A 273 3.84 -46.22 -18.89
CA ARG A 273 4.98 -45.98 -19.78
C ARG A 273 6.17 -45.42 -19.00
N PRO A 274 7.41 -45.74 -19.42
CA PRO A 274 8.61 -45.62 -18.60
C PRO A 274 9.14 -44.19 -18.49
N ALA A 275 9.84 -43.94 -17.38
CA ALA A 275 10.61 -42.74 -17.13
C ALA A 275 11.77 -42.59 -18.13
N ARG A 276 11.84 -41.44 -18.81
CA ARG A 276 13.10 -40.87 -19.34
C ARG A 276 13.74 -40.15 -18.13
N GLY A 277 14.94 -40.46 -17.70
CA GLY A 277 16.19 -40.44 -18.46
C GLY A 277 16.99 -39.26 -17.93
N GLU A 278 17.81 -39.52 -16.91
CA GLU A 278 18.79 -38.60 -16.31
C GLU A 278 19.99 -38.33 -17.24
N THR A 279 20.87 -37.45 -16.76
CA THR A 279 22.16 -36.94 -17.27
C THR A 279 22.02 -35.54 -17.91
N VAL A 280 22.73 -34.49 -17.51
CA VAL A 280 24.19 -34.37 -17.32
C VAL A 280 24.55 -33.09 -16.49
N THR A 281 25.49 -33.22 -15.52
CA THR A 281 26.48 -32.24 -14.94
C THR A 281 25.98 -31.04 -14.08
N ALA A 282 26.67 -30.56 -13.04
CA ALA A 282 28.12 -30.38 -12.80
C ALA A 282 28.44 -30.10 -11.29
N PRO A 283 29.69 -29.82 -10.83
CA PRO A 283 30.34 -30.59 -9.76
C PRO A 283 30.81 -29.79 -8.52
N ALA A 284 31.35 -30.50 -7.53
CA ALA A 284 32.11 -29.98 -6.41
C ALA A 284 33.58 -29.69 -6.79
N GLN A 285 34.13 -28.57 -6.30
CA GLN A 285 35.56 -28.40 -5.95
C GLN A 285 35.81 -27.07 -5.20
N ARG A 286 36.53 -27.12 -4.07
CA ARG A 286 37.28 -26.00 -3.43
C ARG A 286 38.61 -25.81 -4.19
N PRO A 287 39.30 -24.64 -4.18
CA PRO A 287 40.24 -24.31 -3.09
C PRO A 287 40.53 -22.80 -2.81
N SER A 288 41.35 -22.59 -1.76
CA SER A 288 42.35 -21.54 -1.52
C SER A 288 41.96 -20.08 -1.18
N ALA A 289 42.39 -19.67 0.02
CA ALA A 289 42.62 -18.30 0.47
C ALA A 289 43.79 -17.61 -0.26
N PRO A 290 43.94 -16.29 -0.08
CA PRO A 290 45.23 -15.79 0.42
C PRO A 290 45.11 -14.71 1.50
N SER A 291 45.94 -14.89 2.52
CA SER A 291 46.44 -13.89 3.47
C SER A 291 47.44 -12.94 2.78
N TRP A 292 47.42 -11.64 3.06
CA TRP A 292 48.65 -10.82 3.09
C TRP A 292 48.56 -9.68 4.11
N CYS A 293 49.56 -9.67 5.00
CA CYS A 293 49.86 -8.69 6.03
C CYS A 293 50.36 -7.35 5.48
N ALA A 294 50.25 -6.35 6.35
CA ALA A 294 50.92 -5.05 6.32
C ALA A 294 52.46 -5.12 6.25
N ARG A 295 53.06 -4.14 5.55
CA ARG A 295 54.09 -3.19 6.05
C ARG A 295 54.72 -2.41 4.88
N THR A 296 54.66 -1.09 4.95
CA THR A 296 55.79 -0.15 5.07
C THR A 296 55.22 1.22 5.41
#